data_AF-A0A960ZFL5-F1
#
_entry.id   AF-A0A960ZFL5-F1
#
_cell.length_a   1.000
_cell.length_b   1.000
_cell.length_c   1.000
_cell.angle_alpha   90.00
_cell.angle_beta   90.00
_cell.angle_gamma   90.00
#
_symmetry.space_group_name_H-M   'P 1'
#
loop_
_entity.id
_entity.type
_entity.pdbx_description
1 polymer ?
#
loop_
_entity_poly.entity_id
_entity_poly.type
_entity_poly.pdbx_seq_one_letter_code
_entity_poly.pdbx_strand_id
1 'polypeptide(L)' 'IKLMRQELKPSSFRLWRQRVANRATKHQAKRPFDVGRAYCKTQYKPR' A
#
# COMPACT_ATOMS: atom_id res chain seq x y z
N ILE A 1 8.62 -4.62 6.15
CA ILE A 1 9.68 -3.61 6.41
C ILE A 1 11.10 -4.23 6.42
N LYS A 2 11.27 -5.57 6.25
CA LYS A 2 12.57 -6.26 6.34
C LYS A 2 13.63 -5.74 5.36
N LEU A 3 13.28 -5.59 4.08
CA LEU A 3 14.16 -5.09 3.01
C LEU A 3 14.82 -3.75 3.39
N MET A 4 14.02 -2.76 3.79
CA MET A 4 14.50 -1.41 4.10
C MET A 4 15.42 -1.36 5.33
N ARG A 5 15.34 -2.35 6.24
CA ARG A 5 16.28 -2.45 7.38
C ARG A 5 17.62 -3.05 6.98
N GLN A 6 17.67 -3.82 5.90
CA GLN A 6 18.87 -4.47 5.38
C GLN A 6 19.64 -3.53 4.45
N GLU A 7 18.92 -2.77 3.63
CA GLU A 7 19.53 -1.91 2.59
C GLU A 7 19.94 -0.52 3.10
N LEU A 8 19.27 0.01 4.13
CA LEU A 8 19.53 1.38 4.61
C LEU A 8 20.40 1.38 5.87
N LYS A 9 21.29 2.37 5.93
CA LYS A 9 22.01 2.70 7.18
C LYS A 9 21.00 3.02 8.30
N PRO A 10 21.32 2.72 9.57
CA PRO A 10 20.39 2.92 10.69
C PRO A 10 19.83 4.35 10.81
N SER A 11 20.64 5.36 10.55
CA SER A 11 20.23 6.77 10.55
C SER A 11 19.23 7.09 9.42
N SER A 12 19.53 6.65 8.20
CA SER A 12 18.65 6.79 7.04
C SER A 12 17.34 6.02 7.22
N PHE A 13 17.39 4.83 7.82
CA PHE A 13 16.20 4.02 8.14
C PHE A 13 15.28 4.74 9.13
N ARG A 14 15.82 5.37 10.18
CA ARG A 14 15.02 6.15 11.15
C ARG A 14 14.28 7.29 10.47
N LEU A 15 14.96 8.06 9.62
CA LEU A 15 14.36 9.17 8.86
C LEU A 15 13.29 8.67 7.88
N TRP A 16 13.59 7.60 7.14
CA TRP A 16 12.62 6.95 6.25
C TRP A 16 11.38 6.48 7.02
N ARG A 17 11.58 5.82 8.18
CA ARG A 17 10.49 5.31 9.00
C ARG A 17 9.62 6.44 9.53
N GLN A 18 10.20 7.54 10.00
CA GLN A 18 9.46 8.72 10.45
C GLN A 18 8.57 9.30 9.34
N ARG A 19 9.06 9.33 8.10
CA ARG A 19 8.30 9.84 6.93
C ARG A 19 7.18 8.90 6.48
N VAL A 20 7.39 7.58 6.56
CA VAL A 20 6.49 6.58 5.99
C VAL A 20 5.53 5.99 7.03
N ALA A 21 5.84 6.03 8.32
CA ALA A 21 5.02 5.46 9.39
C ALA A 21 3.66 6.15 9.56
N ASN A 22 3.61 7.47 9.39
CA ASN A 22 2.40 8.27 9.60
C ASN A 22 1.61 8.54 8.31
N ARG A 23 1.85 7.79 7.23
CA ARG A 23 1.01 7.89 6.01
C ARG A 23 -0.32 7.17 6.21
N ALA A 24 -1.28 7.87 6.84
CA ALA A 24 -2.70 7.49 6.88
C ALA A 24 -3.35 7.41 5.49
N THR A 25 -2.69 7.95 4.46
CA THR A 25 -3.18 8.05 3.08
C THR A 25 -2.78 6.89 2.18
N LYS A 26 -2.25 5.78 2.74
CA LYS A 26 -1.99 4.56 1.96
C LYS A 26 -3.32 4.15 1.34
N HIS A 27 -3.45 4.31 0.02
CA HIS A 27 -4.70 4.28 -0.74
C HIS A 27 -5.74 3.24 -0.32
N GLN A 28 -5.30 2.08 0.19
CA GLN A 28 -6.13 1.05 0.81
C GLN A 28 -7.07 1.53 1.93
N ALA A 29 -6.71 2.53 2.74
CA ALA A 29 -7.57 3.07 3.80
C ALA A 29 -8.64 4.06 3.27
N LYS A 30 -8.36 4.73 2.15
CA LYS A 30 -9.28 5.67 1.48
C LYS A 30 -10.13 5.00 0.40
N ARG A 31 -9.82 3.76 0.03
CA ARG A 31 -10.46 3.02 -1.06
C ARG A 31 -11.53 2.13 -0.45
N PRO A 32 -12.82 2.35 -0.78
CA PRO A 32 -13.87 1.42 -0.36
C PRO A 32 -13.63 0.04 -0.97
N PHE A 33 -14.13 -1.01 -0.32
CA PHE A 33 -14.02 -2.41 -0.76
C PHE A 33 -14.57 -2.65 -2.19
N ASP A 34 -15.34 -1.70 -2.73
CA ASP A 34 -15.91 -1.72 -4.07
C ASP A 34 -14.87 -1.90 -5.19
N VAL A 35 -13.62 -1.55 -4.93
CA VAL A 35 -12.53 -1.64 -5.92
C VAL A 35 -11.59 -2.84 -5.64
N GLY A 36 -11.86 -3.61 -4.58
CA GLY A 36 -11.22 -4.90 -4.29
C GLY A 36 -11.93 -6.11 -4.93
N ARG A 37 -12.82 -5.86 -5.89
CA ARG A 37 -13.49 -6.92 -6.65
C ARG A 37 -12.44 -7.69 -7.44
N ALA A 38 -12.44 -9.01 -7.32
CA ALA A 38 -11.58 -9.88 -8.15
C ALA A 38 -11.84 -9.68 -9.65
N TYR A 39 -13.03 -9.17 -9.99
CA TYR A 39 -13.54 -9.08 -11.35
C TYR A 39 -14.31 -7.78 -11.58
N CYS A 40 -14.24 -7.25 -12.80
CA CYS A 40 -15.00 -6.06 -13.20
C CYS A 40 -16.52 -6.36 -13.18
N LYS A 41 -17.37 -5.36 -12.92
CA LYS A 41 -18.85 -5.52 -12.85
C LYS A 41 -19.45 -6.13 -14.12
N THR A 42 -18.79 -5.99 -15.27
CA THR A 42 -19.23 -6.49 -16.58
C THR A 42 -18.56 -7.81 -17.01
N GLN A 43 -17.63 -8.35 -16.22
CA GLN A 43 -16.69 -9.37 -16.68
C GLN A 43 -17.32 -10.73 -17.02
N TYR A 44 -18.43 -11.12 -16.37
CA TYR A 44 -19.03 -12.46 -16.54
C TYR A 44 -20.36 -12.48 -17.30
N LYS A 45 -20.64 -11.46 -18.11
CA LYS A 45 -21.77 -11.53 -19.04
C LYS A 45 -21.31 -11.22 -20.46
N PRO A 46 -20.64 -12.17 -21.14
CA PRO A 46 -20.82 -12.25 -22.58
C PRO A 46 -22.29 -12.63 -22.82
N ARG A 47 -23.03 -11.74 -23.50
CA ARG A 47 -24.23 -12.13 -24.23
C ARG A 47 -23.80 -12.48 -25.65
#